data_AF-A0A1B8PKX2-F1
#
_entry.id   AF-A0A1B8PKX2-F1
#
_cell.length_a   1.000
_cell.length_b   1.000
_cell.length_c   1.000
_cell.angle_alpha   90.00
_cell.angle_beta   90.00
_cell.angle_gamma   90.00
#
_symmetry.space_group_name_H-M   'P 1'
#
loop_
_entity.id
_entity.type
_entity.pdbx_description
1 polymer ?
#
loop_
_entity_poly.entity_id
_entity_poly.type
_entity_poly.pdbx_seq_one_letter_code
_entity_poly.pdbx_strand_id
1 'polypeptide(L)'
;MNVSMQPKSKAQEAHEYFCRYQGLIKPNSLVCFSWLNEAEKLVHTDAKNAYVLRSLAYIFKGQPEDGLYAMQNAKKLGDRHATQNIMNILHSMGRFDESSQVAKEILKQNPHDLESVSLLLSHALLHLDINKVHEAMQYHQGNNQQIMQKSQIYIQEINKRMDMLNELNISKKTVVDILNHIYVFLSDKYVGDNYLSFDYGYTEIGGYLEINVCLNNLSVDDCVSLQDGFLDVLIDSELDYRDYKDILVSFSSECSTERA
;
A
#
# COMPACT_ATOMS: atom_id res chain seq x y z
N MET A 1 2.86 21.43 36.30
CA MET A 1 3.81 20.41 35.80
C MET A 1 4.26 20.86 34.42
N ASN A 2 5.49 21.37 34.31
CA ASN A 2 6.07 21.68 33.01
C ASN A 2 6.41 20.35 32.34
N VAL A 3 5.64 19.98 31.32
CA VAL A 3 6.07 18.95 30.38
C VAL A 3 7.25 19.55 29.64
N SER A 4 8.45 19.14 30.00
CA SER A 4 9.66 19.37 29.21
C SER A 4 9.41 18.74 27.84
N MET A 5 8.96 19.52 26.87
CA MET A 5 8.92 19.11 25.47
C MET A 5 10.36 18.94 25.03
N GLN A 6 10.87 17.71 25.07
CA GLN A 6 12.13 17.39 24.43
C GLN A 6 12.00 17.73 22.93
N PRO A 7 13.01 18.36 22.31
CA PRO A 7 13.00 18.63 20.88
C PRO A 7 12.89 17.30 20.12
N LYS A 8 11.98 17.26 19.13
CA LYS A 8 11.79 16.08 18.27
C LYS A 8 13.06 15.84 17.45
N SER A 9 13.39 14.56 17.22
CA SER A 9 14.45 14.24 16.26
C SER A 9 14.00 14.59 14.84
N LYS A 10 14.95 14.85 13.94
CA LYS A 10 14.63 15.09 12.52
C LYS A 10 13.94 13.89 11.86
N ALA A 11 14.28 12.67 12.28
CA ALA A 11 13.58 11.46 11.86
C ALA A 11 12.12 11.45 12.31
N GLN A 12 11.81 11.94 13.52
CA GLN A 12 10.44 12.04 14.01
C GLN A 12 9.64 13.12 13.26
N GLU A 13 10.24 14.29 12.99
CA GLU A 13 9.60 15.32 12.17
C GLU A 13 9.30 14.82 10.75
N ALA A 14 10.27 14.12 10.14
CA ALA A 14 10.09 13.52 8.82
C ALA A 14 8.98 12.47 8.81
N HIS A 15 8.92 11.61 9.84
CA HIS A 15 7.88 10.61 9.97
C HIS A 15 6.49 11.25 10.11
N GLU A 16 6.36 12.28 10.96
CA GLU A 16 5.08 12.99 11.12
C GLU A 16 4.62 13.69 9.83
N TYR A 17 5.56 14.24 9.06
CA TYR A 17 5.27 14.78 7.73
C TYR A 17 4.82 13.66 6.78
N PHE A 18 5.58 12.57 6.72
CA PHE A 18 5.33 11.44 5.83
C PHE A 18 3.95 10.82 6.08
N CYS A 19 3.59 10.57 7.34
CA CYS A 19 2.27 10.02 7.70
C CYS A 19 1.09 10.94 7.37
N ARG A 20 1.32 12.23 7.14
CA ARG A 20 0.27 13.19 6.74
C ARG A 20 0.27 13.47 5.24
N TYR A 21 1.31 13.04 4.53
CA TYR A 21 1.44 13.28 3.12
C TYR A 21 0.57 12.28 2.34
N GLN A 22 -0.23 12.80 1.42
CA GLN A 22 -0.93 12.01 0.42
C GLN A 22 -0.80 12.72 -0.93
N GLY A 23 -0.32 12.04 -1.96
CA GLY A 23 -0.15 12.60 -3.29
C GLY A 23 1.03 12.02 -4.06
N LEU A 24 1.28 12.57 -5.25
CA LEU A 24 2.39 12.15 -6.10
C LEU A 24 3.75 12.36 -5.42
N ILE A 25 4.67 11.45 -5.67
CA ILE A 25 6.07 11.51 -5.27
C ILE A 25 6.75 12.70 -5.97
N LYS A 26 7.54 13.45 -5.20
CA LYS A 26 8.28 14.63 -5.68
C LYS A 26 9.78 14.37 -5.52
N PRO A 27 10.41 13.66 -6.47
CA PRO A 27 11.76 13.13 -6.29
C PRO A 27 12.82 14.23 -6.16
N ASN A 28 12.55 15.41 -6.70
CA ASN A 28 13.41 16.59 -6.63
C ASN A 28 12.93 17.62 -5.59
N SER A 29 12.10 17.21 -4.62
CA SER A 29 11.65 18.11 -3.56
C SER A 29 12.80 18.50 -2.63
N LEU A 30 12.83 19.77 -2.22
CA LEU A 30 13.76 20.26 -1.20
C LEU A 30 13.65 19.47 0.12
N VAL A 31 12.47 18.93 0.41
CA VAL A 31 12.22 18.07 1.58
C VAL A 31 13.06 16.80 1.50
N CYS A 32 13.02 16.08 0.38
CA CYS A 32 13.82 14.88 0.17
C CYS A 32 15.32 15.17 0.29
N PHE A 33 15.82 16.21 -0.39
CA PHE A 33 17.23 16.60 -0.29
C PHE A 33 17.63 16.98 1.14
N SER A 34 16.78 17.71 1.85
CA SER A 34 17.04 18.08 3.24
C SER A 34 17.12 16.86 4.15
N TRP A 35 16.28 15.85 3.95
CA TRP A 35 16.29 14.63 4.75
C TRP A 35 17.54 13.78 4.47
N LEU A 36 17.94 13.63 3.21
CA LEU A 36 19.16 12.90 2.85
C LEU A 36 20.41 13.56 3.44
N ASN A 37 20.56 14.88 3.26
CA ASN A 37 21.68 15.64 3.80
C ASN A 37 21.76 15.57 5.33
N GLU A 38 20.61 15.60 6.01
CA GLU A 38 20.58 15.49 7.47
C GLU A 38 20.90 14.07 7.94
N ALA A 39 20.44 13.05 7.21
CA ALA A 39 20.80 11.67 7.51
C ALA A 39 22.30 11.40 7.36
N GLU A 40 22.97 12.04 6.39
CA GLU A 40 24.43 11.97 6.26
C GLU A 40 25.16 12.52 7.50
N LYS A 41 24.67 13.62 8.08
CA LYS A 41 25.26 14.16 9.31
C LYS A 41 24.99 13.26 10.52
N LEU A 42 23.78 12.69 10.59
CA LEU A 42 23.36 11.83 11.71
C LEU A 42 24.06 10.47 11.70
N VAL A 43 24.58 9.99 10.57
CA VAL A 43 25.09 8.61 10.47
C VAL A 43 26.20 8.31 11.50
N HIS A 44 26.97 9.32 11.91
CA HIS A 44 28.07 9.18 12.86
C HIS A 44 27.67 9.39 14.33
N THR A 45 26.53 10.03 14.61
CA THR A 45 26.10 10.40 15.96
C THR A 45 24.83 9.68 16.41
N ASP A 46 23.94 9.36 15.46
CA ASP A 46 22.71 8.62 15.64
C ASP A 46 22.36 7.86 14.35
N ALA A 47 23.13 6.80 14.09
CA ALA A 47 22.98 5.98 12.88
C ALA A 47 21.55 5.43 12.71
N LYS A 48 20.86 5.15 13.81
CA LYS A 48 19.49 4.64 13.78
C LYS A 48 18.53 5.68 13.16
N ASN A 49 18.53 6.90 13.69
CA ASN A 49 17.71 7.98 13.12
C ASN A 49 18.17 8.35 11.70
N ALA A 50 19.46 8.24 11.39
CA ALA A 50 19.95 8.43 10.02
C ALA A 50 19.31 7.43 9.04
N TYR A 51 19.23 6.15 9.40
CA TYR A 51 18.61 5.13 8.54
C TYR A 51 17.10 5.28 8.42
N VAL A 52 16.40 5.66 9.49
CA VAL A 52 14.96 5.98 9.41
C VAL A 52 14.74 7.16 8.45
N LEU A 53 15.53 8.22 8.57
CA LEU A 53 15.41 9.40 7.72
C LEU A 53 15.76 9.11 6.25
N ARG A 54 16.79 8.30 5.99
CA ARG A 54 17.11 7.78 4.64
C ARG A 54 15.95 7.00 4.05
N SER A 55 15.34 6.12 4.84
CA SER A 55 14.22 5.30 4.39
C SER A 55 13.07 6.16 3.90
N LEU A 56 12.61 7.11 4.72
CA LEU A 56 11.53 8.04 4.36
C LEU A 56 11.89 8.88 3.12
N ALA A 57 13.13 9.34 3.02
CA ALA A 57 13.59 10.13 1.89
C ALA A 57 13.62 9.34 0.58
N TYR A 58 14.08 8.08 0.62
CA TYR A 58 14.08 7.21 -0.56
C TYR A 58 12.68 6.82 -1.00
N ILE A 59 11.77 6.54 -0.07
CA ILE A 59 10.35 6.33 -0.41
C ILE A 59 9.77 7.58 -1.08
N PHE A 60 10.02 8.77 -0.51
CA PHE A 60 9.56 10.04 -1.09
C PHE A 60 10.29 10.43 -2.39
N LYS A 61 11.30 9.66 -2.80
CA LYS A 61 12.03 9.79 -4.06
C LYS A 61 11.57 8.78 -5.12
N GLY A 62 10.67 7.86 -4.78
CA GLY A 62 10.28 6.77 -5.67
C GLY A 62 11.36 5.69 -5.77
N GLN A 63 12.13 5.50 -4.70
CA GLN A 63 13.15 4.46 -4.61
C GLN A 63 12.82 3.51 -3.43
N PRO A 64 11.71 2.76 -3.50
CA PRO A 64 11.22 2.02 -2.36
C PRO A 64 12.13 0.87 -1.91
N GLU A 65 12.90 0.26 -2.82
CA GLU A 65 13.92 -0.75 -2.46
C GLU A 65 15.06 -0.16 -1.59
N ASP A 66 15.56 1.03 -1.95
CA ASP A 66 16.55 1.74 -1.12
C ASP A 66 15.94 2.15 0.22
N GLY A 67 14.66 2.53 0.20
CA GLY A 67 13.86 2.82 1.38
C GLY A 67 13.75 1.63 2.32
N LEU A 68 13.44 0.45 1.78
CA LEU A 68 13.35 -0.82 2.50
C LEU A 68 14.72 -1.21 3.08
N TYR A 69 15.79 -1.14 2.29
CA TYR A 69 17.14 -1.44 2.73
C TYR A 69 17.56 -0.55 3.91
N ALA A 70 17.28 0.76 3.83
CA ALA A 70 17.57 1.69 4.92
C ALA A 70 16.78 1.32 6.19
N MET A 71 15.49 1.00 6.09
CA MET A 71 14.69 0.62 7.26
C MET A 71 15.13 -0.72 7.88
N GLN A 72 15.58 -1.68 7.06
CA GLN A 72 16.20 -2.92 7.55
C GLN A 72 17.46 -2.65 8.37
N ASN A 73 18.27 -1.66 7.98
CA ASN A 73 19.42 -1.24 8.78
C ASN A 73 18.99 -0.53 10.09
N ALA A 74 17.94 0.29 10.06
CA ALA A 74 17.35 0.84 11.29
C ALA A 74 16.86 -0.27 12.25
N LYS A 75 16.21 -1.33 11.72
CA LYS A 75 15.81 -2.51 12.50
C LYS A 75 17.01 -3.19 13.16
N LYS A 76 18.11 -3.39 12.43
CA LYS A 76 19.36 -3.98 12.98
C LYS A 76 19.95 -3.15 14.12
N LEU A 77 19.74 -1.83 14.11
CA LEU A 77 20.17 -0.90 15.15
C LEU A 77 19.15 -0.74 16.30
N GLY A 78 18.09 -1.56 16.33
CA GLY A 78 17.11 -1.58 17.40
C GLY A 78 16.09 -0.45 17.33
N ASP A 79 15.75 0.04 16.14
CA ASP A 79 14.58 0.90 16.00
C ASP A 79 13.29 0.13 16.28
N ARG A 80 12.48 0.67 17.20
CA ARG A 80 11.27 0.02 17.71
C ARG A 80 10.15 -0.05 16.68
N HIS A 81 10.15 0.86 15.70
CA HIS A 81 9.09 0.99 14.69
C HIS A 81 9.50 0.39 13.34
N ALA A 82 10.77 0.04 13.17
CA ALA A 82 11.29 -0.43 11.89
C ALA A 82 10.61 -1.70 11.38
N THR A 83 10.21 -2.64 12.24
CA THR A 83 9.47 -3.84 11.80
C THR A 83 8.12 -3.47 11.18
N GLN A 84 7.37 -2.56 11.82
CA GLN A 84 6.11 -2.04 11.29
C GLN A 84 6.32 -1.30 9.97
N ASN A 85 7.33 -0.44 9.90
CA ASN A 85 7.63 0.31 8.68
C ASN A 85 8.07 -0.60 7.53
N ILE A 86 8.84 -1.66 7.80
CA ILE A 86 9.20 -2.67 6.78
C ILE A 86 7.95 -3.34 6.23
N MET A 87 7.01 -3.73 7.10
CA MET A 87 5.74 -4.32 6.69
C MET A 87 4.96 -3.40 5.74
N ASN A 88 4.83 -2.11 6.10
CA ASN A 88 4.11 -1.12 5.30
C ASN A 88 4.83 -0.79 3.98
N ILE A 89 6.16 -0.71 3.98
CA ILE A 89 6.96 -0.52 2.75
C ILE A 89 6.75 -1.71 1.81
N LEU A 90 6.88 -2.95 2.29
CA LEU A 90 6.63 -4.15 1.48
C LEU A 90 5.21 -4.19 0.90
N HIS A 91 4.21 -3.78 1.68
CA HIS A 91 2.84 -3.64 1.20
C HIS A 91 2.74 -2.64 0.04
N SER A 92 3.31 -1.45 0.20
CA SER A 92 3.28 -0.41 -0.84
C SER A 92 3.98 -0.83 -2.14
N MET A 93 4.91 -1.79 -2.07
CA MET A 93 5.64 -2.33 -3.21
C MET A 93 4.95 -3.53 -3.89
N GLY A 94 3.73 -3.89 -3.47
CA GLY A 94 3.05 -5.10 -3.96
C GLY A 94 3.65 -6.41 -3.42
N ARG A 95 4.66 -6.37 -2.56
CA ARG A 95 5.33 -7.55 -1.95
C ARG A 95 4.51 -8.11 -0.79
N PHE A 96 3.25 -8.45 -1.08
CA PHE A 96 2.22 -8.77 -0.09
C PHE A 96 2.52 -10.03 0.73
N ASP A 97 3.14 -11.05 0.15
CA ASP A 97 3.49 -12.27 0.89
C ASP A 97 4.60 -12.00 1.91
N GLU A 98 5.64 -11.25 1.53
CA GLU A 98 6.69 -10.84 2.46
C GLU A 98 6.14 -9.91 3.54
N SER A 99 5.29 -8.95 3.16
CA SER A 99 4.61 -8.07 4.10
C SER A 99 3.72 -8.86 5.08
N SER A 100 2.97 -9.85 4.60
CA SER A 100 2.15 -10.74 5.43
C SER A 100 2.99 -11.56 6.40
N GLN A 101 4.17 -12.02 5.98
CA GLN A 101 5.08 -12.74 6.86
C GLN A 101 5.56 -11.84 8.01
N VAL A 102 5.91 -10.58 7.72
CA VAL A 102 6.28 -9.62 8.77
C VAL A 102 5.10 -9.32 9.70
N ALA A 103 3.88 -9.15 9.17
CA ALA A 103 2.67 -8.97 9.99
C ALA A 103 2.44 -10.13 10.96
N LYS A 104 2.60 -11.37 10.49
CA LYS A 104 2.49 -12.59 11.32
C LYS A 104 3.58 -12.65 12.40
N GLU A 105 4.79 -12.16 12.12
CA GLU A 105 5.85 -12.05 13.13
C GLU A 105 5.51 -11.04 14.23
N ILE A 106 4.94 -9.89 13.86
CA ILE A 106 4.47 -8.88 14.82
C ILE A 106 3.37 -9.49 15.70
N LEU A 107 2.39 -10.15 15.10
CA LEU A 107 1.25 -10.74 15.82
C LEU A 107 1.63 -11.89 16.76
N LYS A 108 2.71 -12.62 16.47
CA LYS A 108 3.26 -13.62 17.40
C LYS A 108 3.83 -12.99 18.68
N GLN A 109 4.33 -11.75 18.59
CA GLN A 109 4.89 -11.01 19.73
C GLN A 109 3.84 -10.15 20.43
N ASN A 110 2.92 -9.57 19.66
CA ASN A 110 1.82 -8.73 20.11
C ASN A 110 0.52 -9.13 19.40
N PRO A 111 -0.25 -10.09 19.94
CA PRO A 111 -1.51 -10.56 19.34
C PRO A 111 -2.64 -9.51 19.29
N HIS A 112 -2.44 -8.35 19.93
CA HIS A 112 -3.39 -7.24 19.93
C HIS A 112 -3.03 -6.15 18.91
N ASP A 113 -2.02 -6.36 18.06
CA ASP A 113 -1.63 -5.39 17.04
C ASP A 113 -2.67 -5.29 15.92
N LEU A 114 -3.55 -4.30 16.03
CA LEU A 114 -4.68 -4.12 15.10
C LEU A 114 -4.22 -3.76 13.69
N GLU A 115 -3.08 -3.08 13.55
CA GLU A 115 -2.54 -2.67 12.25
C GLU A 115 -2.11 -3.91 11.44
N SER A 116 -1.38 -4.84 12.06
CA SER A 116 -0.97 -6.09 11.42
C SER A 116 -2.17 -6.97 11.04
N VAL A 117 -3.21 -7.08 11.88
CA VAL A 117 -4.44 -7.82 11.50
C VAL A 117 -5.15 -7.13 10.34
N SER A 118 -5.29 -5.80 10.41
CA SER A 118 -5.91 -4.98 9.37
C SER A 118 -5.18 -5.13 8.02
N LEU A 119 -3.86 -5.23 8.04
CA LEU A 119 -3.06 -5.46 6.85
C LEU A 119 -3.26 -6.86 6.27
N LEU A 120 -3.25 -7.91 7.09
CA LEU A 120 -3.53 -9.28 6.63
C LEU A 120 -4.92 -9.39 5.98
N LEU A 121 -5.92 -8.72 6.56
CA LEU A 121 -7.25 -8.61 5.95
C LEU A 121 -7.21 -7.90 4.60
N SER A 122 -6.45 -6.81 4.49
CA SER A 122 -6.31 -6.06 3.22
C SER A 122 -5.62 -6.88 2.14
N HIS A 123 -4.58 -7.66 2.50
CA HIS A 123 -3.97 -8.61 1.59
C HIS A 123 -4.93 -9.72 1.16
N ALA A 124 -5.79 -10.22 2.05
CA ALA A 124 -6.81 -11.21 1.71
C ALA A 124 -7.81 -10.68 0.66
N LEU A 125 -8.21 -9.41 0.79
CA LEU A 125 -9.04 -8.72 -0.19
C LEU A 125 -8.33 -8.56 -1.54
N LEU A 126 -7.05 -8.16 -1.54
CA LEU A 126 -6.25 -8.02 -2.77
C LEU A 126 -6.03 -9.36 -3.49
N HIS A 127 -5.93 -10.46 -2.74
CA HIS A 127 -5.80 -11.82 -3.30
C HIS A 127 -7.14 -12.49 -3.61
N LEU A 128 -8.27 -11.81 -3.35
CA LEU A 128 -9.62 -12.36 -3.47
C LEU A 128 -9.74 -13.73 -2.77
N ASP A 129 -9.22 -13.84 -1.55
CA ASP A 129 -9.07 -15.12 -0.84
C ASP A 129 -9.67 -15.09 0.56
N ILE A 130 -10.85 -15.70 0.71
CA ILE A 130 -11.58 -15.82 1.97
C ILE A 130 -10.80 -16.66 2.99
N ASN A 131 -10.00 -17.64 2.55
CA ASN A 131 -9.20 -18.43 3.47
C ASN A 131 -8.13 -17.56 4.16
N LYS A 132 -7.55 -16.59 3.43
CA LYS A 132 -6.64 -15.60 4.02
C LYS A 132 -7.36 -14.66 4.99
N VAL A 133 -8.66 -14.36 4.80
CA VAL A 133 -9.46 -13.63 5.80
C VAL A 133 -9.59 -14.46 7.08
N HIS A 134 -9.96 -15.73 6.96
CA HIS A 134 -10.07 -16.62 8.11
C HIS A 134 -8.72 -16.81 8.82
N GLU A 135 -7.63 -16.97 8.07
CA GLU A 135 -6.27 -17.02 8.62
C GLU A 135 -5.95 -15.74 9.41
N ALA A 136 -6.19 -14.55 8.83
CA ALA A 136 -5.96 -13.29 9.52
C ALA A 136 -6.72 -13.20 10.86
N MET A 137 -7.97 -13.67 10.86
CA MET A 137 -8.82 -13.69 12.06
C MET A 137 -8.37 -14.71 13.12
N GLN A 138 -7.61 -15.74 12.78
CA GLN A 138 -7.00 -16.64 13.78
C GLN A 138 -5.95 -15.94 14.64
N TYR A 139 -5.29 -14.90 14.11
CA TYR A 139 -4.35 -14.08 14.88
C TYR A 139 -5.03 -13.00 15.72
N HIS A 140 -6.31 -12.70 15.46
CA HIS A 140 -7.04 -11.69 16.22
C HIS A 140 -7.41 -12.20 17.62
N GLN A 141 -6.61 -11.81 18.62
CA GLN A 141 -6.94 -12.06 20.02
C GLN A 141 -7.61 -10.81 20.60
N GLY A 142 -8.93 -10.73 20.55
CA GLY A 142 -9.66 -9.60 21.12
C GLY A 142 -11.11 -9.50 20.65
N ASN A 143 -11.84 -8.54 21.22
CA ASN A 143 -13.21 -8.22 20.83
C ASN A 143 -13.25 -6.87 20.10
N ASN A 144 -12.27 -6.59 19.23
CA ASN A 144 -12.27 -5.33 18.50
C ASN A 144 -13.39 -5.38 17.44
N GLN A 145 -14.47 -4.67 17.71
CA GLN A 145 -15.65 -4.65 16.84
C GLN A 145 -15.34 -4.15 15.42
N GLN A 146 -14.38 -3.24 15.27
CA GLN A 146 -14.00 -2.71 13.95
C GLN A 146 -13.30 -3.79 13.11
N ILE A 147 -12.39 -4.58 13.68
CA ILE A 147 -11.75 -5.71 12.97
C ILE A 147 -12.77 -6.78 12.61
N MET A 148 -13.70 -7.11 13.52
CA MET A 148 -14.77 -8.06 13.23
C MET A 148 -15.65 -7.58 12.08
N GLN A 149 -16.11 -6.33 12.11
CA GLN A 149 -16.89 -5.73 11.01
C GLN A 149 -16.09 -5.68 9.71
N LYS A 150 -14.82 -5.27 9.76
CA LYS A 150 -13.93 -5.21 8.59
C LYS A 150 -13.78 -6.58 7.93
N SER A 151 -13.59 -7.64 8.70
CA SER A 151 -13.50 -9.00 8.15
C SER A 151 -14.80 -9.46 7.48
N GLN A 152 -15.97 -9.14 8.04
CA GLN A 152 -17.26 -9.45 7.43
C GLN A 152 -17.47 -8.70 6.11
N ILE A 153 -17.16 -7.40 6.08
CA ILE A 153 -17.21 -6.57 4.86
C ILE A 153 -16.28 -7.16 3.80
N TYR A 154 -15.06 -7.57 4.17
CA TYR A 154 -14.11 -8.12 3.22
C TYR A 154 -14.53 -9.47 2.66
N ILE A 155 -15.18 -10.33 3.46
CA ILE A 155 -15.78 -11.57 2.93
C ILE A 155 -16.87 -11.26 1.91
N GLN A 156 -17.74 -10.29 2.19
CA GLN A 156 -18.80 -9.86 1.28
C GLN A 156 -18.21 -9.29 -0.02
N GLU A 157 -17.22 -8.40 0.09
CA GLU A 157 -16.55 -7.80 -1.06
C GLU A 157 -15.78 -8.83 -1.90
N ILE A 158 -15.11 -9.80 -1.28
CA ILE A 158 -14.45 -10.88 -2.03
C ILE A 158 -15.48 -11.72 -2.78
N ASN A 159 -16.59 -12.13 -2.15
CA ASN A 159 -17.65 -12.87 -2.84
C ASN A 159 -18.22 -12.07 -4.01
N LYS A 160 -18.57 -10.81 -3.77
CA LYS A 160 -19.11 -9.90 -4.79
C LYS A 160 -18.17 -9.79 -6.00
N ARG A 161 -16.87 -9.57 -5.76
CA ARG A 161 -15.86 -9.50 -6.82
C ARG A 161 -15.74 -10.84 -7.56
N MET A 162 -15.69 -11.96 -6.83
CA MET A 162 -15.64 -13.30 -7.44
C MET A 162 -16.86 -13.59 -8.33
N ASP A 163 -18.06 -13.17 -7.92
CA ASP A 163 -19.27 -13.30 -8.72
C ASP A 163 -19.17 -12.48 -10.01
N MET A 164 -18.69 -11.22 -9.94
CA MET A 164 -18.42 -10.41 -11.14
C MET A 164 -17.42 -11.09 -12.08
N LEU A 165 -16.32 -11.63 -11.54
CA LEU A 165 -15.31 -12.30 -12.36
C LEU A 165 -15.87 -13.54 -13.05
N ASN A 166 -16.68 -14.33 -12.35
CA ASN A 166 -17.34 -15.51 -12.92
C ASN A 166 -18.34 -15.12 -14.02
N GLU A 167 -19.11 -14.06 -13.82
CA GLU A 167 -20.08 -13.54 -14.79
C GLU A 167 -19.40 -13.07 -16.09
N LEU A 168 -18.26 -12.38 -15.96
CA LEU A 168 -17.48 -11.89 -17.09
C LEU A 168 -16.53 -12.94 -17.68
N ASN A 169 -16.45 -14.14 -17.09
CA ASN A 169 -15.47 -15.17 -17.44
C ASN A 169 -14.01 -14.65 -17.39
N ILE A 170 -13.71 -13.81 -16.40
CA ILE A 170 -12.38 -13.26 -16.14
C ILE A 170 -11.69 -14.11 -15.06
N SER A 171 -10.42 -14.44 -15.29
CA SER A 171 -9.65 -15.22 -14.32
C SER A 171 -9.33 -14.40 -13.06
N LYS A 172 -9.60 -14.99 -11.88
CA LYS A 172 -9.12 -14.48 -10.59
C LYS A 172 -7.61 -14.17 -10.63
N LYS A 173 -6.82 -15.06 -11.26
CA LYS A 173 -5.36 -14.88 -11.33
C LYS A 173 -5.00 -13.58 -12.06
N THR A 174 -5.61 -13.33 -13.21
CA THR A 174 -5.36 -12.11 -13.99
C THR A 174 -5.68 -10.85 -13.19
N VAL A 175 -6.81 -10.83 -12.47
CA VAL A 175 -7.16 -9.68 -11.63
C VAL A 175 -6.15 -9.48 -10.49
N VAL A 176 -5.73 -10.55 -9.83
CA VAL A 176 -4.70 -10.46 -8.77
C VAL A 176 -3.36 -9.97 -9.34
N ASP A 177 -2.97 -10.44 -10.53
CA ASP A 177 -1.74 -10.00 -11.18
C ASP A 177 -1.82 -8.50 -11.57
N ILE A 178 -2.97 -8.03 -12.08
CA ILE A 178 -3.21 -6.60 -12.35
C ILE A 178 -3.16 -5.76 -11.06
N LEU A 179 -3.78 -6.22 -9.97
CA LEU A 179 -3.72 -5.54 -8.68
C LEU A 179 -2.28 -5.43 -8.17
N ASN A 180 -1.47 -6.47 -8.37
CA ASN A 180 -0.05 -6.43 -8.03
C ASN A 180 0.69 -5.38 -8.88
N HIS A 181 0.45 -5.36 -10.20
CA HIS A 181 1.01 -4.34 -11.10
C HIS A 181 0.62 -2.92 -10.69
N ILE A 182 -0.63 -2.68 -10.25
CA ILE A 182 -1.07 -1.38 -9.74
C ILE A 182 -0.22 -0.94 -8.54
N TYR A 183 0.00 -1.82 -7.56
CA TYR A 183 0.78 -1.48 -6.37
C TYR A 183 2.25 -1.26 -6.70
N VAL A 184 2.86 -2.10 -7.55
CA VAL A 184 4.23 -1.91 -8.01
C VAL A 184 4.36 -0.57 -8.75
N PHE A 185 3.43 -0.25 -9.66
CA PHE A 185 3.39 1.00 -10.39
C PHE A 185 3.25 2.22 -9.47
N LEU A 186 2.40 2.15 -8.45
CA LEU A 186 2.21 3.25 -7.50
C LEU A 186 3.39 3.41 -6.52
N SER A 187 4.14 2.35 -6.25
CA SER A 187 5.21 2.35 -5.25
C SER A 187 6.33 3.38 -5.50
N ASP A 188 6.50 3.82 -6.75
CA ASP A 188 7.44 4.87 -7.12
C ASP A 188 6.78 6.19 -7.59
N LYS A 189 5.45 6.27 -7.61
CA LYS A 189 4.70 7.47 -8.05
C LYS A 189 3.86 8.13 -7.00
N TYR A 190 3.40 7.42 -5.97
CA TYR A 190 2.44 7.92 -5.02
C TYR A 190 2.77 7.50 -3.59
N VAL A 191 2.58 8.43 -2.65
CA VAL A 191 2.64 8.17 -1.21
C VAL A 191 1.27 8.46 -0.64
N GLY A 192 0.73 7.52 0.13
CA GLY A 192 -0.56 7.65 0.81
C GLY A 192 -1.40 6.38 0.68
N ASP A 193 -2.60 6.44 1.23
CA ASP A 193 -3.59 5.38 1.07
C ASP A 193 -4.20 5.42 -0.34
N ASN A 194 -4.63 4.25 -0.83
CA ASN A 194 -5.45 4.10 -2.02
C ASN A 194 -6.73 3.33 -1.69
N TYR A 195 -7.76 3.54 -2.49
CA TYR A 195 -8.99 2.77 -2.45
C TYR A 195 -9.29 2.19 -3.81
N LEU A 196 -9.69 0.92 -3.86
CA LEU A 196 -10.03 0.21 -5.09
C LEU A 196 -11.53 -0.03 -5.16
N SER A 197 -12.18 0.58 -6.16
CA SER A 197 -13.56 0.30 -6.52
C SER A 197 -13.61 -0.69 -7.68
N PHE A 198 -14.56 -1.61 -7.63
CA PHE A 198 -14.82 -2.58 -8.68
C PHE A 198 -16.24 -2.38 -9.19
N ASP A 199 -16.37 -2.20 -10.50
CA ASP A 199 -17.65 -2.20 -11.20
C ASP A 199 -17.56 -3.06 -12.46
N TYR A 200 -18.68 -3.34 -13.10
CA TYR A 200 -18.70 -4.03 -14.39
C TYR A 200 -19.85 -3.56 -15.25
N GLY A 201 -19.70 -3.72 -16.55
CA GLY A 201 -20.71 -3.32 -17.51
C GLY A 201 -20.71 -4.20 -18.74
N TYR A 202 -21.66 -3.92 -19.61
CA TYR A 202 -21.80 -4.59 -20.89
C TYR A 202 -21.84 -3.57 -22.02
N THR A 203 -21.15 -3.91 -23.10
CA THR A 203 -21.22 -3.22 -24.39
C THR A 203 -21.77 -4.17 -25.44
N GLU A 204 -21.94 -3.70 -26.67
CA GLU A 204 -22.32 -4.54 -27.80
C GLU A 204 -21.29 -5.65 -28.10
N ILE A 205 -20.03 -5.48 -27.67
CA ILE A 205 -18.93 -6.41 -27.95
C ILE A 205 -18.63 -7.38 -26.81
N GLY A 206 -19.22 -7.18 -25.62
CA GLY A 206 -19.00 -8.04 -24.46
C GLY A 206 -19.09 -7.31 -23.13
N GLY A 207 -18.97 -8.09 -22.05
CA GLY A 207 -18.82 -7.58 -20.69
C GLY A 207 -17.40 -7.09 -20.42
N TYR A 208 -17.26 -6.14 -19.50
CA TYR A 208 -15.96 -5.64 -19.04
C TYR A 208 -15.98 -5.41 -17.53
N LEU A 209 -14.81 -5.53 -16.91
CA LEU A 209 -14.55 -5.18 -15.52
C LEU A 209 -13.90 -3.79 -15.47
N GLU A 210 -14.35 -2.94 -14.56
CA GLU A 210 -13.69 -1.67 -14.24
C GLU A 210 -13.08 -1.72 -12.84
N ILE A 211 -11.79 -1.42 -12.75
CA ILE A 211 -11.04 -1.27 -11.49
C ILE A 211 -10.65 0.20 -11.37
N ASN A 212 -11.33 0.96 -10.53
CA ASN A 212 -10.99 2.35 -10.29
C ASN A 212 -10.08 2.49 -9.06
N VAL A 213 -8.90 3.08 -9.27
CA VAL A 213 -7.87 3.33 -8.27
C VAL A 213 -7.99 4.79 -7.80
N CYS A 214 -8.58 4.95 -6.63
CA CYS A 214 -8.84 6.25 -6.04
C CYS A 214 -7.70 6.71 -5.14
N LEU A 215 -7.16 7.89 -5.45
CA LEU A 215 -5.98 8.48 -4.84
C LEU A 215 -6.28 9.92 -4.41
N ASN A 216 -5.73 10.35 -3.28
CA ASN A 216 -6.00 11.68 -2.75
C ASN A 216 -5.01 12.72 -3.30
N ASN A 217 -5.45 13.98 -3.36
CA ASN A 217 -4.65 15.14 -3.77
C ASN A 217 -4.04 15.04 -5.18
N LEU A 218 -4.79 14.46 -6.12
CA LEU A 218 -4.45 14.44 -7.54
C LEU A 218 -5.29 15.45 -8.31
N SER A 219 -4.69 16.08 -9.32
CA SER A 219 -5.43 16.78 -10.38
C SER A 219 -5.93 15.80 -11.44
N VAL A 220 -6.83 16.25 -12.33
CA VAL A 220 -7.27 15.46 -13.48
C VAL A 220 -6.10 15.08 -14.38
N ASP A 221 -5.15 16.00 -14.59
CA ASP A 221 -3.96 15.76 -15.41
C ASP A 221 -3.04 14.71 -14.78
N ASP A 222 -2.94 14.69 -13.45
CA ASP A 222 -2.20 13.65 -12.72
C ASP A 222 -2.86 12.28 -12.92
N CYS A 223 -4.19 12.19 -12.83
CA CYS A 223 -4.94 10.96 -13.06
C CYS A 223 -4.75 10.42 -14.49
N VAL A 224 -4.83 11.29 -15.51
CA VAL A 224 -4.58 10.89 -16.91
C VAL A 224 -3.13 10.44 -17.10
N SER A 225 -2.16 11.12 -16.48
CA SER A 225 -0.75 10.72 -16.58
C SER A 225 -0.49 9.35 -15.94
N LEU A 226 -1.14 9.05 -14.81
CA LEU A 226 -1.07 7.74 -14.18
C LEU A 226 -1.74 6.65 -15.04
N GLN A 227 -2.89 6.98 -15.64
CA GLN A 227 -3.61 6.10 -16.55
C GLN A 227 -2.73 5.66 -17.73
N ASP A 228 -2.13 6.64 -18.42
CA ASP A 228 -1.26 6.38 -19.57
C ASP A 228 -0.03 5.56 -19.15
N GLY A 229 0.62 5.95 -18.05
CA GLY A 229 1.79 5.24 -17.55
C GLY A 229 1.49 3.80 -17.09
N PHE A 230 0.29 3.54 -16.57
CA PHE A 230 -0.12 2.19 -16.19
C PHE A 230 -0.49 1.33 -17.40
N LEU A 231 -1.05 1.92 -18.45
CA LEU A 231 -1.30 1.21 -19.69
C LEU A 231 0.00 0.65 -20.29
N ASP A 232 1.09 1.44 -20.25
CA ASP A 232 2.42 0.97 -20.65
C ASP A 232 2.88 -0.23 -19.81
N VAL A 233 2.63 -0.21 -18.49
CA VAL A 233 2.92 -1.37 -17.62
C VAL A 233 2.16 -2.62 -18.06
N LEU A 234 0.87 -2.51 -18.39
CA LEU A 234 0.09 -3.66 -18.86
C LEU A 234 0.62 -4.19 -20.20
N ILE A 235 0.97 -3.29 -21.13
CA ILE A 235 1.52 -3.64 -22.45
C ILE A 235 2.86 -4.36 -22.32
N ASP A 236 3.73 -3.91 -21.42
CA ASP A 236 5.06 -4.48 -21.21
C ASP A 236 5.10 -5.65 -20.23
N SER A 237 3.96 -5.98 -19.60
CA SER A 237 3.85 -7.06 -18.62
C SER A 237 3.89 -8.45 -19.28
N GLU A 238 4.05 -9.47 -18.43
CA GLU A 238 3.93 -10.88 -18.80
C GLU A 238 2.50 -11.35 -19.10
N LEU A 239 1.48 -10.50 -18.89
CA LEU A 239 0.08 -10.84 -19.14
C LEU A 239 -0.21 -10.86 -20.65
N ASP A 240 -0.91 -11.90 -21.11
CA ASP A 240 -1.39 -11.92 -22.49
C ASP A 240 -2.52 -10.90 -22.64
N TYR A 241 -2.51 -10.08 -23.70
CA TYR A 241 -3.57 -9.13 -23.98
C TYR A 241 -4.97 -9.76 -23.93
N ARG A 242 -5.11 -11.02 -24.34
CA ARG A 242 -6.39 -11.74 -24.29
C ARG A 242 -6.93 -11.93 -22.88
N ASP A 243 -6.06 -11.92 -21.88
CA ASP A 243 -6.42 -12.12 -20.48
C ASP A 243 -6.94 -10.82 -19.85
N TYR A 244 -6.45 -9.65 -20.27
CA TYR A 244 -6.80 -8.36 -19.65
C TYR A 244 -7.55 -7.37 -20.56
N LYS A 245 -7.79 -7.69 -21.83
CA LYS A 245 -8.50 -6.80 -22.79
C LYS A 245 -9.89 -6.33 -22.33
N ASP A 246 -10.53 -7.10 -21.45
CA ASP A 246 -11.87 -6.84 -20.93
C ASP A 246 -11.80 -6.24 -19.50
N ILE A 247 -10.61 -5.80 -19.06
CA ILE A 247 -10.36 -5.15 -17.77
C ILE A 247 -9.87 -3.73 -18.02
N LEU A 248 -10.63 -2.76 -17.53
CA LEU A 248 -10.29 -1.34 -17.55
C LEU A 248 -9.80 -0.94 -16.18
N VAL A 249 -8.56 -0.47 -16.09
CA VAL A 249 -8.05 0.18 -14.87
C VAL A 249 -8.13 1.67 -15.07
N SER A 250 -8.69 2.40 -14.11
CA SER A 250 -8.84 3.86 -14.11
C SER A 250 -8.17 4.45 -12.88
N PHE A 251 -7.63 5.67 -12.95
CA PHE A 251 -7.17 6.43 -11.78
C PHE A 251 -8.06 7.66 -11.57
N SER A 252 -8.50 7.90 -10.33
CA SER A 252 -9.33 9.07 -10.01
C SER A 252 -8.97 9.75 -8.69
N SER A 253 -9.29 11.04 -8.59
CA SER A 253 -9.11 11.85 -7.38
C SER A 253 -10.32 11.80 -6.43
N GLU A 254 -11.44 11.27 -6.90
CA GLU A 254 -12.70 11.18 -6.17
C GLU A 254 -13.24 9.74 -6.30
N CYS A 255 -13.44 9.10 -5.16
CA CYS A 255 -14.33 7.96 -5.02
C CYS A 255 -15.47 8.41 -4.12
N SER A 256 -16.71 8.37 -4.60
CA SER A 256 -17.87 8.51 -3.72
C SER A 256 -17.84 7.35 -2.72
N THR A 257 -17.62 7.65 -1.44
CA THR A 257 -17.84 6.70 -0.33
C THR A 257 -19.32 6.36 -0.14
N GLU A 258 -20.21 6.92 -0.98
CA GLU A 258 -21.64 6.61 -1.00
C GLU A 258 -21.91 5.27 -1.71
N ARG A 259 -21.43 4.16 -1.13
CA ARG A 259 -21.91 2.77 -1.35
C ARG A 259 -21.16 1.79 -0.44
N ALA A 260 -20.98 2.16 0.83
CA ALA A 260 -20.69 1.21 1.91
C ALA A 260 -21.98 0.86 2.66
#